data_AF-A0A958GQ85-F1
#
_entry.id   AF-A0A958GQ85-F1
#
_cell.length_a   1.000
_cell.length_b   1.000
_cell.length_c   1.000
_cell.angle_alpha   90.00
_cell.angle_beta   90.00
_cell.angle_gamma   90.00
#
_symmetry.space_group_name_H-M   'P 1'
#
loop_
_entity.id
_entity.type
_entity.pdbx_description
1 polymer ?
#
loop_
_entity_poly.entity_id
_entity_poly.type
_entity_poly.pdbx_seq_one_letter_code
_entity_poly.pdbx_strand_id
1 'polypeptide(L)'
;RLEQLGIIHQSALQYAFRTFAKGWRSEEPESIELKDNAIELEQPHRFERLVYRALAEDMISAAKAAELLREPVKKVERGLKGPAHAHHC
;
A
#
# COMPACT_ATOMS: atom_id res chain seq x y z
N ARG A 1 -2.28 -21.13 2.26
CA ARG A 1 -2.09 -20.46 3.58
C ARG A 1 -0.62 -20.13 3.75
N LEU A 2 -0.23 -19.09 4.51
CA LEU A 2 1.17 -18.62 4.59
C LEU A 2 2.18 -19.71 5.02
N GLU A 3 1.79 -20.62 5.91
CA GLU A 3 2.62 -21.76 6.34
C GLU A 3 2.90 -22.75 5.19
N GLN A 4 1.88 -23.06 4.38
CA GLN A 4 2.03 -23.91 3.19
C GLN A 4 2.92 -23.30 2.11
N LEU A 5 3.12 -21.97 2.14
CA LEU A 5 4.03 -21.25 1.25
C LEU A 5 5.45 -21.14 1.83
N GLY A 6 5.71 -21.70 3.02
CA GLY A 6 6.99 -21.60 3.70
C GLY A 6 7.33 -20.20 4.23
N ILE A 7 6.36 -19.28 4.24
CA ILE A 7 6.56 -17.89 4.70
C ILE A 7 6.68 -17.86 6.23
N ILE A 8 5.96 -18.75 6.93
CA ILE A 8 6.06 -18.94 8.38
C ILE A 8 6.22 -20.42 8.70
N HIS A 9 6.97 -20.72 9.76
CA HIS A 9 7.17 -22.08 10.22
C HIS A 9 5.95 -22.59 11.02
N GLN A 10 5.74 -23.91 11.05
CA GLN A 10 4.63 -24.53 11.78
C GLN A 10 4.63 -24.20 13.28
N SER A 11 5.82 -24.06 13.89
CA SER A 11 5.97 -23.64 15.29
C SER A 11 5.48 -22.21 15.52
N ALA A 12 5.76 -21.29 14.59
CA ALA A 12 5.27 -19.91 14.66
C ALA A 12 3.75 -19.85 14.53
N LEU A 13 3.18 -20.67 13.64
CA LEU A 13 1.73 -20.81 13.49
C LEU A 13 1.07 -21.29 14.80
N GLN A 14 1.63 -22.34 15.41
CA GLN A 14 1.12 -22.87 16.69
C GLN A 14 1.25 -21.84 17.82
N TYR A 15 2.37 -21.14 17.90
CA TYR A 15 2.58 -20.10 18.91
C TYR A 15 1.55 -18.97 18.79
N ALA A 16 1.34 -18.43 17.58
CA ALA A 16 0.38 -17.37 17.33
C ALA A 16 -1.02 -17.74 17.84
N PHE A 17 -1.48 -18.94 17.47
CA PHE A 17 -2.81 -19.42 17.85
C PHE A 17 -2.96 -19.86 19.32
N ARG A 18 -1.85 -20.06 20.03
CA ARG A 18 -1.86 -20.26 21.49
C ARG A 18 -1.86 -18.94 22.27
N THR A 19 -1.48 -17.84 21.61
CA THR A 19 -1.27 -16.54 22.25
C THR A 19 -2.22 -15.49 21.69
N PHE A 20 -1.72 -14.55 20.91
CA PHE A 20 -2.45 -13.37 20.46
C PHE A 20 -3.56 -13.67 19.43
N ALA A 21 -3.45 -14.77 18.69
CA ALA A 21 -4.43 -15.15 17.67
C ALA A 21 -5.44 -16.21 18.15
N LYS A 22 -5.53 -16.46 19.46
CA LYS A 22 -6.37 -17.54 20.02
C LYS A 22 -7.84 -17.45 19.58
N GLY A 23 -8.40 -16.26 19.54
CA GLY A 23 -9.80 -16.01 19.14
C GLY A 23 -10.04 -16.02 17.63
N TRP A 24 -8.99 -15.87 16.80
CA TRP A 24 -9.11 -15.58 15.35
C TRP A 24 -9.71 -16.70 14.49
N ARG A 25 -10.02 -17.86 15.08
CA ARG A 25 -10.76 -18.95 14.41
C ARG A 25 -12.27 -18.83 14.55
N SER A 26 -12.74 -18.08 15.53
CA SER A 26 -14.15 -17.94 15.88
C SER A 26 -14.61 -16.49 15.79
N GLU A 27 -13.69 -15.54 15.97
CA GLU A 27 -13.94 -14.11 15.98
C GLU A 27 -12.90 -13.44 15.08
N GLU A 28 -13.31 -12.52 14.23
CA GLU A 28 -12.35 -11.77 13.41
C GLU A 28 -11.46 -10.89 14.32
N PRO A 29 -10.16 -10.72 14.01
CA PRO A 29 -9.32 -9.75 14.70
C PRO A 29 -9.98 -8.35 14.73
N GLU A 30 -9.64 -7.53 15.73
CA GLU A 30 -10.06 -6.14 15.75
C GLU A 30 -9.67 -5.45 14.43
N SER A 31 -10.61 -4.68 13.88
CA SER A 31 -10.37 -3.95 12.64
C SER A 31 -9.17 -3.02 12.81
N ILE A 32 -8.26 -3.07 11.85
CA ILE A 32 -7.10 -2.19 11.77
C ILE A 32 -7.56 -0.72 11.62
N GLU A 33 -8.79 -0.50 11.13
CA GLU A 33 -9.42 0.81 11.00
C GLU A 33 -9.63 1.56 12.32
N LEU A 34 -9.66 0.85 13.46
CA LEU A 34 -9.80 1.44 14.80
C LEU A 34 -8.51 2.08 15.32
N LYS A 35 -7.37 1.85 14.67
CA LYS A 35 -6.09 2.47 15.01
C LYS A 35 -5.87 3.68 14.13
N ASP A 36 -5.83 4.86 14.74
CA ASP A 36 -5.53 6.11 14.04
C ASP A 36 -4.32 5.94 13.12
N ASN A 37 -4.52 6.22 11.83
CA ASN A 37 -3.53 6.18 10.74
C ASN A 37 -3.04 4.78 10.28
N ALA A 38 -3.54 3.67 10.83
CA ALA A 38 -3.10 2.34 10.39
C ALA A 38 -3.58 1.98 8.97
N ILE A 39 -4.74 2.51 8.56
CA ILE A 39 -5.26 2.37 7.19
C ILE A 39 -4.31 3.03 6.17
N GLU A 40 -3.76 4.20 6.49
CA GLU A 40 -2.88 4.94 5.56
C GLU A 40 -1.58 4.18 5.28
N LEU A 41 -1.05 3.46 6.28
CA LEU A 41 0.17 2.65 6.13
C LEU A 41 -0.05 1.40 5.25
N GLU A 42 -1.27 0.89 5.17
CA GLU A 42 -1.61 -0.28 4.37
C GLU A 42 -2.13 0.05 2.97
N GLN A 43 -2.26 1.33 2.61
CA GLN A 43 -2.69 1.72 1.26
C GLN A 43 -1.65 1.27 0.20
N PRO A 44 -2.06 0.49 -0.82
CA PRO A 44 -1.15 -0.01 -1.82
C PRO A 44 -0.73 1.08 -2.81
N HIS A 45 0.39 1.76 -2.56
CA HIS A 45 0.93 2.79 -3.47
C HIS A 45 1.75 2.24 -4.65
N ARG A 46 1.88 0.91 -4.79
CA ARG A 46 2.79 0.32 -5.79
C ARG A 46 2.37 0.68 -7.22
N PHE A 47 1.07 0.61 -7.51
CA PHE A 47 0.54 0.94 -8.83
C PHE A 47 0.80 2.40 -9.17
N GLU A 48 0.45 3.30 -8.24
CA GLU A 48 0.68 4.75 -8.38
C GLU A 48 2.16 5.07 -8.68
N ARG A 49 3.09 4.48 -7.92
CA ARG A 49 4.54 4.68 -8.13
C ARG A 49 4.99 4.19 -9.50
N LEU A 50 4.43 3.10 -10.02
CA LEU A 50 4.77 2.60 -11.36
C LEU A 50 4.25 3.53 -12.45
N VAL A 51 3.05 4.08 -12.30
CA VAL A 51 2.49 5.04 -13.26
C VAL A 51 3.34 6.32 -13.30
N TYR A 52 3.71 6.88 -12.14
CA TYR A 52 4.57 8.06 -12.10
C TYR A 52 5.98 7.80 -12.64
N ARG A 53 6.55 6.62 -12.41
CA ARG A 53 7.83 6.23 -13.04
C ARG A 53 7.71 6.15 -14.56
N ALA A 54 6.69 5.46 -15.06
CA ALA A 54 6.46 5.35 -16.50
C ALA A 54 6.22 6.72 -17.16
N LEU A 55 5.55 7.63 -16.46
CA LEU A 55 5.37 9.01 -16.93
C LEU A 55 6.70 9.80 -16.93
N ALA A 56 7.53 9.65 -15.90
CA ALA A 56 8.83 10.31 -15.80
C ALA A 56 9.87 9.76 -16.80
N GLU A 57 9.73 8.49 -17.18
CA GLU A 57 10.56 7.80 -18.17
C GLU A 57 9.99 7.92 -19.60
N ASP A 58 9.00 8.80 -19.82
CA ASP A 58 8.34 9.03 -21.12
C ASP A 58 7.73 7.77 -21.78
N MET A 59 7.47 6.71 -21.00
CA MET A 59 6.84 5.47 -21.50
C MET A 59 5.34 5.63 -21.77
N ILE A 60 4.69 6.58 -21.09
CA ILE A 60 3.27 6.90 -21.25
C ILE A 60 3.04 8.41 -21.24
N SER A 61 1.95 8.87 -21.87
CA SER A 61 1.57 10.29 -21.85
C SER A 61 0.91 10.70 -20.53
N ALA A 62 0.91 12.01 -20.23
CA ALA A 62 0.21 12.58 -19.08
C ALA A 62 -1.30 12.27 -19.08
N ALA A 63 -1.92 12.24 -20.27
CA ALA A 63 -3.32 11.84 -20.44
C ALA A 63 -3.54 10.37 -20.07
N LYS A 64 -2.61 9.48 -20.44
CA LYS A 64 -2.69 8.06 -20.09
C LYS A 64 -2.44 7.82 -18.60
N ALA A 65 -1.52 8.54 -17.99
CA ALA A 65 -1.29 8.49 -16.55
C ALA A 65 -2.54 8.96 -15.76
N ALA A 66 -3.20 10.03 -16.21
CA ALA A 66 -4.45 10.52 -15.63
C ALA A 66 -5.59 9.49 -15.71
N GLU A 67 -5.73 8.81 -16.85
CA GLU A 67 -6.68 7.72 -17.04
C GLU A 67 -6.42 6.55 -16.06
N LEU A 68 -5.15 6.12 -15.94
CA LEU A 68 -4.74 5.02 -15.07
C LEU A 68 -4.95 5.31 -13.58
N LEU A 69 -4.62 6.53 -13.15
CA LEU A 69 -4.78 6.98 -11.76
C LEU A 69 -6.22 7.40 -11.44
N ARG A 70 -7.09 7.55 -12.45
CA ARG A 70 -8.44 8.10 -12.33
C ARG A 70 -8.45 9.49 -11.71
N GLU A 71 -7.51 10.32 -12.11
CA GLU A 71 -7.29 11.66 -11.57
C GLU A 71 -7.20 12.70 -12.69
N PRO A 72 -7.52 13.98 -12.43
CA PRO A 72 -7.35 15.04 -13.41
C PRO A 72 -5.88 15.19 -13.84
N VAL A 73 -5.63 15.47 -15.12
CA VAL A 73 -4.29 15.68 -15.68
C VAL A 73 -3.48 16.69 -14.86
N LYS A 74 -4.09 17.82 -14.47
CA LYS A 74 -3.45 18.85 -13.63
C LYS A 74 -2.97 18.34 -12.26
N LYS A 75 -3.62 17.31 -11.70
CA LYS A 75 -3.20 16.69 -10.43
C LYS A 75 -1.98 15.81 -10.65
N VAL A 76 -1.98 15.01 -11.70
CA VAL A 76 -0.84 14.16 -12.09
C VAL A 76 0.40 15.00 -12.42
N GLU A 77 0.24 16.06 -13.20
CA GLU A 77 1.34 16.99 -13.52
C GLU A 77 1.95 17.65 -12.28
N ARG A 78 1.13 17.90 -11.25
CA ARG A 78 1.60 18.43 -9.97
C ARG A 78 2.36 17.38 -9.17
N GLY A 79 1.85 16.15 -9.13
CA GLY A 79 2.51 15.02 -8.47
C GLY A 79 3.90 14.73 -9.06
N LEU A 80 4.05 14.88 -10.38
CA LEU A 80 5.33 14.71 -11.07
C LEU A 80 6.39 15.75 -10.67
N LYS A 81 5.99 16.97 -10.30
CA LYS A 81 6.90 18.06 -9.91
C LYS A 81 7.48 17.90 -8.49
N GLY A 82 7.02 16.90 -7.73
CA GLY A 82 7.43 16.70 -6.33
C GLY A 82 6.78 17.69 -5.36
N PRO A 83 7.00 17.52 -4.04
CA PRO A 83 6.40 18.38 -3.02
C PRO A 83 6.94 19.81 -3.11
N ALA A 84 6.04 20.80 -3.07
CA ALA A 84 6.36 22.23 -3.24
C ALA A 84 7.34 22.81 -2.19
N HIS A 85 7.61 22.08 -1.10
CA HIS A 85 8.44 22.53 0.02
C HIS A 85 9.74 21.73 0.23
N ALA A 86 10.19 20.95 -0.76
CA ALA A 86 11.42 20.14 -0.65
C ALA A 86 12.74 20.94 -0.52
N HIS A 87 12.70 22.28 -0.55
CA HIS A 87 13.87 23.16 -0.63
C HIS A 87 14.24 23.91 0.67
N HIS A 88 13.70 23.52 1.82
CA HIS A 88 14.15 24.06 3.11
C HIS A 88 14.96 23.00 3.86
N CYS A 89 16.26 22.93 3.55
CA CYS A 89 17.29 22.33 4.40
C CYS A 89 18.47 23.30 4.45
#